data_AF-A0A497NRY8-F1
#
_entry.id   AF-A0A497NRY8-F1
#
_cell.length_a   1.000
_cell.length_b   1.000
_cell.length_c   1.000
_cell.angle_alpha   90.00
_cell.angle_beta   90.00
_cell.angle_gamma   90.00
#
_symmetry.space_group_name_H-M   'P 1'
#
loop_
_entity.id
_entity.type
_entity.pdbx_description
1 polymer ?
#
loop_
_entity_poly.entity_id
_entity_poly.type
_entity_poly.pdbx_seq_one_letter_code
_entity_poly.pdbx_strand_id
1 'polypeptide(L)'
;MLCRAVPEVLVEAAIVSHWTSGGEDEYFIFVYPDHAEYWTHFRKRYPYYKQVALRYGASAGSQYCPVFPTREKLIYWLSDVLNLSQGERNLLQLCEA
;
A
#
# COMPACT_ATOMS: atom_id res chain seq x y z
N MET A 1 -3.21 -10.31 4.42
CA MET A 1 -2.28 -10.14 3.28
C MET A 1 -1.05 -9.33 3.69
N LEU A 2 -1.22 -8.11 4.22
CA LEU A 2 -0.11 -7.27 4.69
C LEU A 2 0.68 -7.90 5.85
N CYS A 3 0.00 -8.58 6.79
CA CYS A 3 0.65 -9.41 7.82
C CYS A 3 1.59 -10.50 7.27
N ARG A 4 1.34 -10.99 6.03
CA ARG A 4 2.20 -11.99 5.38
C ARG A 4 3.30 -11.36 4.52
N ALA A 5 3.11 -10.12 4.11
CA ALA A 5 4.09 -9.38 3.32
C ALA A 5 5.31 -9.02 4.17
N VAL A 6 5.10 -8.70 5.44
CA VAL A 6 6.17 -8.38 6.41
C VAL A 6 5.93 -9.21 7.68
N PRO A 7 6.28 -10.51 7.69
CA PRO A 7 5.97 -11.40 8.80
C PRO A 7 6.73 -11.07 10.09
N GLU A 8 7.77 -10.25 10.01
CA GLU A 8 8.58 -9.82 11.15
C GLU A 8 7.92 -8.71 11.98
N VAL A 9 6.86 -8.09 11.46
CA VAL A 9 6.17 -6.95 12.10
C VAL A 9 4.76 -7.37 12.49
N LEU A 10 4.34 -6.99 13.70
CA LEU A 10 2.95 -7.18 14.15
C LEU A 10 2.02 -6.30 13.31
N VAL A 11 1.02 -6.92 12.69
CA VAL A 11 -0.05 -6.23 11.96
C VAL A 11 -1.38 -6.64 12.55
N GLU A 12 -1.96 -5.76 13.35
CA GLU A 12 -3.29 -5.95 13.91
C GLU A 12 -4.37 -5.54 12.91
N ALA A 13 -4.18 -4.41 12.25
CA ALA A 13 -5.07 -3.90 11.23
C ALA A 13 -4.29 -3.19 10.13
N ALA A 14 -4.84 -3.22 8.92
CA ALA A 14 -4.36 -2.41 7.82
C ALA A 14 -5.55 -1.88 7.02
N ILE A 15 -5.57 -0.57 6.81
CA ILE A 15 -6.75 0.15 6.34
C ILE A 15 -6.33 1.00 5.14
N VAL A 16 -7.09 0.94 4.06
CA VAL A 16 -6.99 1.93 2.99
C VAL A 16 -7.58 3.23 3.51
N SER A 17 -6.73 4.21 3.74
CA SER A 17 -7.09 5.55 4.18
C SER A 17 -6.88 6.54 3.05
N HIS A 18 -7.54 7.68 3.16
CA HIS A 18 -7.29 8.81 2.26
C HIS A 18 -7.39 10.11 3.04
N TRP A 19 -6.74 11.14 2.53
CA TRP A 19 -7.02 12.52 2.87
C TRP A 19 -7.17 13.33 1.59
N THR A 20 -7.80 14.49 1.67
CA THR A 20 -7.90 15.43 0.56
C THR A 20 -6.93 16.59 0.83
N SER A 21 -6.02 16.87 -0.11
CA SER A 21 -5.04 17.94 -0.04
C SER A 21 -5.08 18.75 -1.34
N GLY A 22 -5.22 20.07 -1.25
CA GLY A 22 -5.25 20.93 -2.45
C GLY A 22 -6.41 20.65 -3.43
N GLY A 23 -7.45 19.93 -3.00
CA GLY A 23 -8.57 19.52 -3.86
C GLY A 23 -8.37 18.16 -4.55
N GLU A 24 -7.28 17.46 -4.26
CA GLU A 24 -7.00 16.11 -4.77
C GLU A 24 -7.02 15.09 -3.64
N ASP A 25 -7.56 13.89 -3.92
CA ASP A 25 -7.55 12.78 -2.96
C ASP A 25 -6.23 12.03 -3.02
N GLU A 26 -5.69 11.72 -1.85
CA GLU A 26 -4.44 10.98 -1.66
C GLU A 26 -4.70 9.74 -0.82
N TYR A 27 -4.60 8.57 -1.44
CA TYR A 27 -4.86 7.26 -0.87
C TYR A 27 -3.58 6.57 -0.41
N PHE A 28 -3.60 5.95 0.76
CA PHE A 28 -2.48 5.20 1.33
C PHE A 28 -2.98 4.06 2.24
N ILE A 29 -2.07 3.15 2.61
CA ILE A 29 -2.41 2.09 3.58
C ILE A 29 -1.84 2.48 4.94
N PHE A 30 -2.73 2.73 5.90
CA PHE A 30 -2.37 2.88 7.29
C PHE A 30 -2.28 1.50 7.95
N VAL A 31 -1.27 1.27 8.79
CA VAL A 31 -1.01 -0.04 9.43
C VAL A 31 -0.90 0.17 10.92
N TYR A 32 -1.63 -0.63 11.69
CA TYR A 32 -1.59 -0.67 13.15
C TYR A 32 -0.87 -1.94 13.65
N PRO A 33 -0.18 -1.87 14.80
CA PRO A 33 -0.04 -0.68 15.65
C PRO A 33 1.04 0.29 15.16
N ASP A 34 2.08 -0.19 14.46
CA ASP A 34 3.21 0.64 14.05
C ASP A 34 3.31 0.76 12.51
N HIS A 35 2.80 1.88 12.00
CA HIS A 35 2.86 2.22 10.59
C HIS A 35 4.31 2.38 10.09
N ALA A 36 5.17 3.05 10.87
CA ALA A 36 6.51 3.41 10.44
C ALA A 36 7.45 2.19 10.40
N GLU A 37 7.34 1.31 11.40
CA GLU A 37 8.06 0.04 11.45
C GLU A 37 7.68 -0.86 10.28
N TYR A 38 6.38 -1.05 10.03
CA TYR A 38 5.89 -1.85 8.92
C TYR A 38 6.48 -1.40 7.59
N TRP A 39 6.36 -0.11 7.25
CA TRP A 39 6.87 0.41 5.99
C TRP A 39 8.39 0.38 5.90
N THR A 40 9.08 0.48 7.04
CA THR A 40 10.54 0.33 7.12
C THR A 40 11.00 -1.08 6.75
N HIS A 41 10.30 -2.10 7.22
CA HIS A 41 10.60 -3.48 6.87
C HIS A 41 10.13 -3.82 5.46
N PHE A 42 8.97 -3.33 5.05
CA PHE A 42 8.43 -3.49 3.70
C PHE A 42 9.42 -3.05 2.62
N ARG A 43 9.99 -1.84 2.73
CA ARG A 43 10.94 -1.32 1.73
C ARG A 43 12.25 -2.11 1.67
N LYS A 44 12.68 -2.72 2.77
CA LYS A 44 13.87 -3.60 2.79
C LYS A 44 13.59 -4.91 2.04
N ARG A 45 12.38 -5.45 2.19
CA ARG A 45 11.98 -6.72 1.58
C ARG A 45 11.59 -6.58 0.11
N TYR A 46 10.99 -5.45 -0.27
CA TYR A 46 10.52 -5.16 -1.62
C TYR A 46 11.28 -3.96 -2.20
N PRO A 47 12.55 -4.09 -2.60
CA PRO A 47 13.39 -2.95 -3.00
C PRO A 47 12.86 -2.18 -4.22
N TYR A 48 12.10 -2.83 -5.10
CA TYR A 48 11.50 -2.20 -6.29
C TYR A 48 10.15 -1.53 -6.04
N TYR A 49 9.63 -1.55 -4.81
CA TYR A 49 8.29 -1.05 -4.49
C TYR A 49 8.06 0.39 -4.98
N LYS A 50 9.08 1.25 -4.84
CA LYS A 50 9.00 2.67 -5.22
C LYS A 50 8.96 2.84 -6.74
N GLN A 51 9.73 2.06 -7.49
CA GLN A 51 9.70 2.09 -8.95
C GLN A 51 8.32 1.66 -9.48
N VAL A 52 7.74 0.61 -8.90
CA VAL A 52 6.38 0.17 -9.24
C VAL A 52 5.36 1.24 -8.82
N ALA A 53 5.51 1.86 -7.65
CA ALA A 53 4.62 2.92 -7.18
C ALA A 53 4.55 4.09 -8.16
N LEU A 54 5.70 4.53 -8.69
CA LEU A 54 5.77 5.60 -9.69
C LEU A 54 5.05 5.22 -11.00
N ARG A 55 5.10 3.95 -11.43
CA ARG A 55 4.33 3.47 -12.60
C ARG A 55 2.82 3.64 -12.40
N TYR A 56 2.36 3.54 -11.16
CA TYR A 56 0.95 3.74 -10.78
C TYR A 56 0.61 5.19 -10.38
N GLY A 57 1.54 6.13 -10.57
CA GLY A 57 1.30 7.55 -10.31
C GLY A 57 1.44 7.95 -8.84
N ALA A 58 2.17 7.18 -8.03
CA ALA A 58 2.39 7.54 -6.64
C ALA A 58 3.13 8.88 -6.47
N SER A 59 2.78 9.62 -5.42
CA SER A 59 3.47 10.86 -5.04
C SER A 59 4.94 10.57 -4.71
N ALA A 60 5.85 11.17 -5.48
CA ALA A 60 7.29 10.96 -5.32
C ALA A 60 7.84 11.55 -4.00
N GLY A 61 7.09 12.45 -3.37
CA GLY A 61 7.47 13.18 -2.16
C GLY A 61 7.25 12.43 -0.85
N SER A 62 6.41 11.40 -0.83
CA SER A 62 6.16 10.66 0.41
C SER A 62 7.36 9.75 0.76
N GLN A 63 7.98 10.03 1.92
CA GLN A 63 9.14 9.27 2.41
C GLN A 63 8.75 8.06 3.28
N TYR A 64 7.52 8.02 3.77
CA TYR A 64 7.08 7.05 4.78
C TYR A 64 6.36 5.86 4.16
N CYS A 65 5.34 6.11 3.35
CA CYS A 65 4.58 5.08 2.65
C CYS A 65 4.19 5.56 1.24
N PRO A 66 3.96 4.66 0.28
CA PRO A 66 3.42 5.04 -1.03
C PRO A 66 2.02 5.65 -0.90
N VAL A 67 1.82 6.77 -1.58
CA VAL A 67 0.55 7.53 -1.63
C VAL A 67 0.12 7.66 -3.09
N PHE A 68 -1.16 7.43 -3.38
CA PHE A 68 -1.70 7.32 -4.74
C PHE A 68 -2.88 8.24 -4.97
N PRO A 69 -3.11 8.71 -6.21
CA PRO A 69 -4.22 9.61 -6.54
C PRO A 69 -5.59 8.90 -6.53
N THR A 70 -5.61 7.56 -6.59
CA THR A 70 -6.85 6.78 -6.48
C THR A 70 -6.62 5.51 -5.69
N ARG A 71 -7.69 5.03 -5.03
CA ARG A 71 -7.72 3.71 -4.39
C ARG A 71 -7.33 2.58 -5.35
N GLU A 72 -7.84 2.61 -6.57
CA GLU A 72 -7.57 1.57 -7.57
C GLU A 72 -6.07 1.46 -7.90
N LYS A 73 -5.39 2.60 -8.07
CA LYS A 73 -3.94 2.63 -8.33
C LYS A 73 -3.14 2.06 -7.15
N LEU A 74 -3.56 2.35 -5.92
CA LEU A 74 -2.98 1.76 -4.71
C LEU A 74 -3.14 0.23 -4.72
N ILE A 75 -4.33 -0.29 -5.02
CA ILE A 75 -4.59 -1.74 -5.02
C ILE A 75 -3.80 -2.45 -6.13
N TYR A 76 -3.72 -1.87 -7.33
CA TYR A 76 -2.90 -2.44 -8.40
C TYR A 76 -1.40 -2.42 -8.07
N TRP A 77 -0.91 -1.33 -7.49
CA TRP A 77 0.46 -1.27 -7.01
C TRP A 77 0.74 -2.36 -5.98
N LEU A 78 -0.12 -2.50 -4.97
CA LEU A 78 0.06 -3.52 -3.93
C LEU A 78 0.09 -4.92 -4.53
N SER A 79 -0.80 -5.15 -5.50
CA SER A 79 -0.92 -6.42 -6.19
C SER A 79 0.32 -6.80 -6.98
N ASP A 80 0.93 -5.84 -7.67
CA ASP A 80 2.14 -6.07 -8.43
C ASP A 80 3.37 -6.22 -7.53
N VAL A 81 3.48 -5.43 -6.45
CA VAL A 81 4.61 -5.55 -5.52
C VAL A 81 4.59 -6.87 -4.75
N LEU A 82 3.41 -7.32 -4.34
CA LEU A 82 3.25 -8.58 -3.62
C LEU A 82 3.12 -9.80 -4.54
N ASN A 83 3.13 -9.58 -5.86
CA ASN A 83 2.91 -10.61 -6.88
C ASN A 83 1.65 -11.45 -6.62
N LEU A 84 0.55 -10.76 -6.29
CA LEU A 84 -0.73 -11.39 -5.96
C LEU A 84 -1.34 -12.06 -7.19
N SER A 85 -1.91 -13.24 -6.98
CA SER A 85 -2.72 -13.93 -7.98
C SER A 85 -3.97 -13.13 -8.33
N GLN A 86 -4.56 -13.40 -9.50
CA GLN A 86 -5.80 -12.73 -9.91
C GLN A 86 -6.94 -12.92 -8.88
N GLY A 87 -7.01 -14.07 -8.22
CA GLY A 87 -8.00 -14.32 -7.16
C GLY A 87 -7.81 -13.42 -5.95
N GLU A 88 -6.57 -13.25 -5.50
CA GLU A 88 -6.23 -12.35 -4.39
C GLU A 88 -6.49 -10.88 -4.75
N ARG A 89 -6.22 -10.48 -6.00
CA ARG A 89 -6.53 -9.14 -6.53
C ARG A 89 -8.03 -8.86 -6.47
N ASN A 90 -8.84 -9.80 -6.97
CA ASN A 90 -10.30 -9.66 -6.96
C ASN A 90 -10.84 -9.58 -5.52
N LEU A 91 -10.29 -10.37 -4.60
CA LEU A 91 -10.71 -10.34 -3.20
C LEU A 91 -10.42 -8.98 -2.53
N LEU A 92 -9.26 -8.37 -2.80
CA LEU A 92 -8.95 -7.01 -2.32
C LEU A 92 -9.91 -5.95 -2.85
N GLN A 93 -10.40 -6.12 -4.08
CA GLN A 93 -11.39 -5.21 -4.66
C GLN A 93 -12.79 -5.41 -4.06
N LEU A 94 -13.13 -6.64 -3.64
CA LEU A 94 -14.44 -7.02 -3.12
C LEU A 94 -14.64 -6.80 -1.61
N CYS A 95 -13.59 -6.87 -0.80
CA CYS A 95 -13.70 -6.67 0.66
C CYS A 95 -14.03 -5.24 1.11
N GLU A 96 -14.50 -4.39 0.19
CA GLU A 96 -14.92 -3.00 0.44
C GLU A 96 -16.24 -2.66 -0.29
N ALA A 97 -17.25 -3.54 -0.18
CA ALA A 97 -18.65 -3.24 -0.44
C ALA A 97 -19.45 -3.13 0.87
#